data_AF-A0A2N2BZE2-F1
#
_entry.id   AF-A0A2N2BZE2-F1
#
_cell.length_a   1.000
_cell.length_b   1.000
_cell.length_c   1.000
_cell.angle_alpha   90.00
_cell.angle_beta   90.00
_cell.angle_gamma   90.00
#
_symmetry.space_group_name_H-M   'P 1'
#
loop_
_entity.id
_entity.type
_entity.pdbx_description
1 polymer ?
#
loop_
_entity_poly.entity_id
_entity_poly.type
_entity_poly.pdbx_seq_one_letter_code
_entity_poly.pdbx_strand_id
1 'polypeptide(L)'
;MRYKNNLAYCGLACCMCQLYKTDKKDKTCVGCRSDGCNNKDWCLNYNCCRDKGINGCWECSDFPCSGVNTQRRNMLDKVRIRAFAEFVRRYGEDELVHCLMQNKENGVVYHYDGQLVGDYDKGETVEEIIEIIKYGSKINTDEVRNHYDSLIDENNDPVYDPQPARDYMDKWDGWEFIDELQLTSEKDVLEIGIGTGRLAIKVGNKCKHLTGIDLSPKTIDRATQNLAVFTNTTLICDDFMKHSFDKHFDVIYSSLTFMHIEDKTAAIKKVASLLKPNGRFVLSVSKSQNKYIDYSVRKICVYPDNPDEICGYIKSAGLLLERRFETEFAFIFTAINAL
;
A
#
# COMPACT_ATOMS: atom_id res chain seq x y z
N MET A 1 -24.62 4.09 -14.60
CA MET A 1 -25.54 5.21 -14.91
C MET A 1 -26.05 6.02 -13.70
N ARG A 2 -25.89 5.60 -12.44
CA ARG A 2 -26.43 6.33 -11.26
C ARG A 2 -25.62 7.53 -10.76
N TYR A 3 -24.47 7.85 -11.37
CA TYR A 3 -23.49 8.80 -10.81
C TYR A 3 -23.06 9.94 -11.75
N LYS A 4 -23.58 9.99 -12.99
CA LYS A 4 -23.09 10.90 -14.05
C LYS A 4 -23.24 12.40 -13.76
N ASN A 5 -24.03 12.81 -12.77
CA ASN A 5 -24.28 14.24 -12.48
C ASN A 5 -23.85 14.70 -11.07
N ASN A 6 -23.03 13.91 -10.36
CA ASN A 6 -22.77 14.14 -8.93
C ASN A 6 -21.41 14.77 -8.58
N LEU A 7 -20.68 15.27 -9.59
CA LEU A 7 -19.53 16.14 -9.35
C LEU A 7 -20.03 17.57 -9.11
N ALA A 8 -19.48 18.22 -8.08
CA ALA A 8 -19.71 19.62 -7.82
C ALA A 8 -18.91 20.49 -8.80
N TYR A 9 -19.32 21.76 -8.97
CA TYR A 9 -18.59 22.73 -9.79
C TYR A 9 -17.11 22.88 -9.38
N CYS A 10 -16.77 22.62 -8.12
CA CYS A 10 -15.40 22.64 -7.61
C CYS A 10 -14.61 21.34 -7.84
N GLY A 11 -15.19 20.33 -8.49
CA GLY A 11 -14.55 19.04 -8.77
C GLY A 11 -14.74 17.99 -7.68
N LEU A 12 -15.29 18.35 -6.51
CA LEU A 12 -15.58 17.37 -5.46
C LEU A 12 -16.69 16.40 -5.86
N ALA A 13 -16.52 15.13 -5.48
CA ALA A 13 -17.47 14.06 -5.74
C ALA A 13 -18.46 13.91 -4.58
N CYS A 14 -19.55 14.70 -4.60
CA CYS A 14 -20.58 14.64 -3.56
C CYS A 14 -21.18 13.23 -3.41
N CYS A 15 -21.25 12.45 -4.50
CA CYS A 15 -21.69 11.04 -4.48
C CYS A 15 -20.84 10.11 -3.61
N MET A 16 -19.62 10.51 -3.27
CA MET A 16 -18.67 9.70 -2.51
C MET A 16 -18.69 10.00 -1.00
N CYS A 17 -19.26 11.12 -0.59
CA CYS A 17 -19.30 11.56 0.79
C CYS A 17 -20.20 10.64 1.65
N GLN A 18 -19.69 10.12 2.78
CA GLN A 18 -20.51 9.30 3.67
C GLN A 18 -21.61 10.11 4.38
N LEU A 19 -21.35 11.40 4.67
CA LEU A 19 -22.36 12.33 5.20
C LEU A 19 -23.51 12.58 4.23
N TYR A 20 -23.33 12.30 2.93
CA TYR A 20 -24.43 12.27 1.95
C TYR A 20 -25.50 11.22 2.30
N LYS A 21 -25.14 10.19 3.09
CA LYS A 21 -26.05 9.11 3.49
C LYS A 21 -26.60 9.27 4.92
N THR A 22 -25.88 9.96 5.80
CA THR A 22 -26.18 9.96 7.25
C THR A 22 -26.62 11.31 7.80
N ASP A 23 -26.41 12.43 7.10
CA ASP A 23 -26.95 13.69 7.57
C ASP A 23 -28.46 13.75 7.33
N LYS A 24 -29.17 13.60 8.44
CA LYS A 24 -30.62 13.76 8.56
C LYS A 24 -31.00 15.18 8.13
N LYS A 25 -31.25 15.39 6.84
CA LYS A 25 -32.27 16.35 6.38
C LYS A 25 -32.78 16.15 4.97
N ASP A 26 -32.09 15.41 4.09
CA ASP A 26 -32.69 15.06 2.80
C ASP A 26 -31.96 13.88 2.16
N LYS A 27 -32.64 12.73 2.06
CA LYS A 27 -32.24 11.59 1.21
C LYS A 27 -32.34 11.93 -0.30
N THR A 28 -32.35 13.22 -0.64
CA THR A 28 -32.74 13.81 -1.92
C THR A 28 -31.72 14.84 -2.43
N CYS A 29 -30.56 15.02 -1.80
CA CYS A 29 -29.55 15.98 -2.26
C CYS A 29 -29.13 15.69 -3.72
N VAL A 30 -29.68 16.43 -4.67
CA VAL A 30 -29.46 16.23 -6.12
C VAL A 30 -28.11 16.78 -6.61
N GLY A 31 -27.27 17.28 -5.70
CA GLY A 31 -25.99 17.90 -6.03
C GLY A 31 -26.12 19.38 -6.41
N CYS A 32 -25.01 20.12 -6.38
CA CYS A 32 -25.05 21.56 -6.62
C CYS A 32 -25.44 21.91 -8.06
N ARG A 33 -25.05 21.11 -9.05
CA ARG A 33 -25.40 21.34 -10.47
C ARG A 33 -26.89 21.17 -10.79
N SER A 34 -27.64 20.55 -9.88
CA SER A 34 -29.09 20.40 -9.96
C SER A 34 -29.80 21.26 -8.91
N ASP A 35 -29.19 22.39 -8.53
CA ASP A 35 -29.75 23.38 -7.59
C ASP A 35 -30.02 22.89 -6.16
N GLY A 36 -29.55 21.69 -5.79
CA GLY A 36 -29.82 21.06 -4.49
C GLY A 36 -28.95 21.53 -3.32
N CYS A 37 -28.14 22.58 -3.49
CA CYS A 37 -27.24 23.08 -2.45
C CYS A 37 -27.89 24.23 -1.66
N ASN A 38 -28.22 23.99 -0.38
CA ASN A 38 -28.81 25.00 0.54
C ASN A 38 -27.90 26.20 0.83
N ASN A 39 -26.64 26.10 0.41
CA ASN A 39 -25.54 27.00 0.73
C ASN A 39 -24.98 27.67 -0.54
N LYS A 40 -25.74 27.65 -1.64
CA LYS A 40 -25.29 28.13 -2.95
C LYS A 40 -25.03 29.63 -3.00
N ASP A 41 -25.81 30.42 -2.26
CA ASP A 41 -25.72 31.89 -2.30
C ASP A 41 -24.37 32.42 -1.84
N TRP A 42 -23.71 31.74 -0.89
CA TRP A 42 -22.38 32.13 -0.42
C TRP A 42 -21.23 31.44 -1.17
N CYS A 43 -21.53 30.46 -2.03
CA CYS A 43 -20.52 29.65 -2.73
C CYS A 43 -20.01 30.36 -3.98
N LEU A 44 -18.82 30.95 -3.90
CA LEU A 44 -18.17 31.62 -5.04
C LEU A 44 -18.02 30.71 -6.27
N ASN A 45 -17.72 29.42 -6.05
CA ASN A 45 -17.51 28.45 -7.13
C ASN A 45 -18.77 28.21 -7.93
N TYR A 46 -19.88 28.05 -7.21
CA TYR A 46 -21.19 27.83 -7.77
C TYR A 46 -21.61 29.02 -8.64
N ASN A 47 -21.58 30.23 -8.06
CA ASN A 47 -22.00 31.45 -8.75
C ASN A 47 -21.11 31.74 -9.97
N CYS A 48 -19.78 31.67 -9.82
CA CYS A 48 -18.85 31.93 -10.91
C CYS A 48 -19.02 30.95 -12.09
N CYS A 49 -19.17 29.64 -11.83
CA CYS A 49 -19.37 28.67 -12.90
C CYS A 49 -20.71 28.88 -13.62
N ARG A 50 -21.76 29.25 -12.88
CA ARG A 50 -23.08 29.59 -13.44
C ARG A 50 -23.02 30.84 -14.31
N ASP A 51 -22.39 31.90 -13.83
CA ASP A 51 -22.24 33.18 -14.55
C ASP A 51 -21.43 33.00 -15.83
N LYS A 52 -20.38 32.16 -15.79
CA LYS A 52 -19.54 31.82 -16.96
C LYS A 52 -20.17 30.76 -17.88
N GLY A 53 -21.27 30.10 -17.47
CA GLY A 53 -21.91 29.04 -18.25
C GLY A 53 -21.04 27.77 -18.42
N ILE A 54 -20.16 27.48 -17.47
CA ILE A 54 -19.24 26.33 -17.50
C ILE A 54 -19.67 25.22 -16.53
N ASN A 55 -19.30 23.98 -16.81
CA ASN A 55 -19.67 22.82 -16.01
C ASN A 55 -18.86 22.69 -14.72
N GLY A 56 -17.69 23.32 -14.64
CA GLY A 56 -16.87 23.31 -13.44
C GLY A 56 -15.59 24.11 -13.58
N CYS A 57 -14.89 24.30 -12.46
CA CYS A 57 -13.66 25.09 -12.41
C CYS A 57 -12.57 24.59 -13.37
N TRP A 58 -12.56 23.29 -13.72
CA TRP A 58 -11.60 22.70 -14.64
C TRP A 58 -11.77 23.13 -16.11
N GLU A 59 -12.93 23.66 -16.51
CA GLU A 59 -13.13 24.24 -17.83
C GLU A 59 -12.67 25.70 -17.90
N CYS A 60 -12.40 26.33 -16.77
CA CYS A 60 -12.00 27.73 -16.69
C CYS A 60 -10.50 27.88 -16.95
N SER A 61 -10.12 28.64 -17.99
CA SER A 61 -8.72 28.97 -18.30
C SER A 61 -8.00 29.69 -17.16
N ASP A 62 -8.74 30.42 -16.33
CA ASP A 62 -8.19 31.18 -15.19
C ASP A 62 -7.98 30.31 -13.95
N PHE A 63 -8.37 29.03 -13.96
CA PHE A 63 -8.18 28.12 -12.83
C PHE A 63 -6.82 27.42 -12.90
N PRO A 64 -6.04 27.32 -11.80
CA PRO A 64 -6.34 27.78 -10.44
C PRO A 64 -6.32 29.31 -10.34
N CYS A 65 -7.36 29.88 -9.71
CA CYS A 65 -7.63 31.31 -9.72
C CYS A 65 -6.50 32.16 -9.10
N SER A 66 -5.71 32.84 -9.92
CA SER A 66 -4.64 33.74 -9.47
C SER A 66 -5.18 35.14 -9.08
N GLY A 67 -4.62 35.75 -8.03
CA GLY A 67 -4.63 37.22 -7.89
C GLY A 67 -5.84 37.96 -7.29
N VAL A 68 -6.87 37.32 -6.71
CA VAL A 68 -8.05 38.06 -6.16
C VAL A 68 -8.16 37.99 -4.63
N ASN A 69 -7.91 39.10 -3.94
CA ASN A 69 -7.98 39.18 -2.48
C ASN A 69 -9.44 39.14 -1.99
N THR A 70 -9.97 37.97 -1.65
CA THR A 70 -11.23 37.89 -0.88
C THR A 70 -11.14 36.78 0.16
N GLN A 71 -11.51 37.13 1.40
CA GLN A 71 -11.55 36.26 2.59
C GLN A 71 -12.50 35.04 2.46
N ARG A 72 -13.02 34.74 1.25
CA ARG A 72 -14.04 33.75 0.96
C ARG A 72 -13.54 32.57 0.08
N ARG A 73 -12.25 32.53 -0.27
CA ARG A 73 -11.66 31.48 -1.15
C ARG A 73 -11.02 30.28 -0.45
N ASN A 74 -11.10 30.19 0.87
CA ASN A 74 -10.45 29.15 1.70
C ASN A 74 -10.64 27.70 1.23
N MET A 75 -11.73 27.40 0.50
CA MET A 75 -11.95 26.07 -0.08
C MET A 75 -11.20 25.85 -1.39
N LEU A 76 -11.20 26.82 -2.32
CA LEU A 76 -10.56 26.69 -3.64
C LEU A 76 -9.03 26.63 -3.58
N ASP A 77 -8.47 27.17 -2.51
CA ASP A 77 -7.03 27.15 -2.29
C ASP A 77 -6.53 25.82 -1.71
N LYS A 78 -7.44 24.93 -1.31
CA LYS A 78 -7.06 23.58 -0.87
C LYS A 78 -6.48 22.79 -2.02
N VAL A 79 -5.32 22.19 -1.79
CA VAL A 79 -4.60 21.35 -2.76
C VAL A 79 -5.50 20.24 -3.32
N ARG A 80 -6.32 19.60 -2.47
CA ARG A 80 -7.34 18.61 -2.89
C ARG A 80 -8.28 19.13 -3.96
N ILE A 81 -8.80 20.35 -3.81
CA ILE A 81 -9.75 20.93 -4.78
C ILE A 81 -9.07 21.21 -6.11
N ARG A 82 -7.85 21.77 -6.05
CA ARG A 82 -7.03 22.00 -7.23
C ARG A 82 -6.72 20.70 -7.95
N ALA A 83 -6.35 19.66 -7.21
CA ALA A 83 -6.05 18.35 -7.76
C ALA A 83 -7.25 17.67 -8.43
N PHE A 84 -8.44 17.71 -7.82
CA PHE A 84 -9.64 17.12 -8.43
C PHE A 84 -10.03 17.85 -9.71
N ALA A 85 -10.04 19.19 -9.71
CA ALA A 85 -10.31 19.96 -10.92
C ALA A 85 -9.25 19.71 -12.00
N GLU A 86 -7.97 19.69 -11.62
CA GLU A 86 -6.87 19.39 -12.54
C GLU A 86 -6.95 17.97 -13.12
N PHE A 87 -7.34 16.98 -12.32
CA PHE A 87 -7.59 15.62 -12.78
C PHE A 87 -8.69 15.61 -13.86
N VAL A 88 -9.84 16.23 -13.59
CA VAL A 88 -10.94 16.30 -14.56
C VAL A 88 -10.50 17.02 -15.83
N ARG A 89 -9.70 18.07 -15.72
CA ARG A 89 -9.14 18.79 -16.88
C ARG A 89 -8.27 17.87 -17.76
N ARG A 90 -7.51 16.95 -17.15
CA ARG A 90 -6.60 16.03 -17.84
C ARG A 90 -7.27 14.77 -18.38
N TYR A 91 -8.19 14.19 -17.61
CA TYR A 91 -8.68 12.82 -17.81
C TYR A 91 -10.20 12.73 -17.96
N GLY A 92 -10.93 13.81 -17.68
CA GLY A 92 -12.39 13.86 -17.76
C GLY A 92 -13.10 13.42 -16.48
N GLU A 93 -14.40 13.73 -16.43
CA GLU A 93 -15.26 13.46 -15.26
C GLU A 93 -15.55 11.98 -15.06
N ASP A 94 -15.78 11.25 -16.16
CA ASP A 94 -16.10 9.82 -16.11
C ASP A 94 -14.92 9.01 -15.52
N GLU A 95 -13.68 9.37 -15.88
CA GLU A 95 -12.47 8.77 -15.33
C GLU A 95 -12.30 9.10 -13.84
N LEU A 96 -12.53 10.35 -13.43
CA LEU A 96 -12.48 10.72 -12.01
C LEU A 96 -13.46 9.87 -11.19
N VAL A 97 -14.70 9.75 -11.65
CA VAL A 97 -15.71 8.94 -10.95
C VAL A 97 -15.32 7.47 -10.91
N HIS A 98 -14.77 6.92 -12.00
CA HIS A 98 -14.28 5.56 -12.06
C HIS A 98 -13.20 5.31 -11.00
N CYS A 99 -12.14 6.12 -10.99
CA CYS A 99 -11.04 5.97 -10.05
C CYS A 99 -11.48 6.15 -8.58
N LEU A 100 -12.35 7.12 -8.28
CA LEU A 100 -12.85 7.32 -6.92
C LEU A 100 -13.68 6.12 -6.43
N MET A 101 -14.50 5.51 -7.30
CA MET A 101 -15.29 4.32 -6.95
C MET A 101 -14.39 3.13 -6.67
N GLN A 102 -13.40 2.88 -7.52
CA GLN A 102 -12.40 1.84 -7.31
C GLN A 102 -11.64 2.06 -6.00
N ASN A 103 -11.17 3.29 -5.77
CA ASN A 103 -10.47 3.65 -4.53
C ASN A 103 -11.32 3.40 -3.28
N LYS A 104 -12.62 3.69 -3.34
CA LYS A 104 -13.54 3.43 -2.23
C LYS A 104 -13.73 1.94 -1.97
N GLU A 105 -13.83 1.12 -3.01
CA GLU A 105 -13.86 -0.34 -2.89
C GLU A 105 -12.55 -0.87 -2.27
N ASN A 106 -11.43 -0.22 -2.60
CA ASN A 106 -10.11 -0.46 -2.02
C ASN A 106 -9.89 0.18 -0.63
N GLY A 107 -10.95 0.69 0.01
CA GLY A 107 -10.91 1.19 1.38
C GLY A 107 -10.33 2.60 1.56
N VAL A 108 -10.07 3.32 0.46
CA VAL A 108 -9.72 4.75 0.50
C VAL A 108 -10.95 5.53 0.98
N VAL A 109 -10.74 6.31 2.03
CA VAL A 109 -11.80 7.00 2.74
C VAL A 109 -11.90 8.43 2.22
N TYR A 110 -13.02 8.74 1.55
CA TYR A 110 -13.25 10.10 1.04
C TYR A 110 -13.36 11.14 2.16
N HIS A 111 -14.04 10.80 3.26
CA HIS A 111 -14.12 11.57 4.50
C HIS A 111 -14.12 10.61 5.69
N TYR A 112 -13.26 10.88 6.69
CA TYR A 112 -13.28 10.14 7.95
C TYR A 112 -14.57 10.42 8.73
N ASP A 113 -14.93 9.49 9.63
CA ASP A 113 -16.16 9.63 10.41
C ASP A 113 -16.19 10.94 11.20
N GLY A 114 -17.31 11.66 11.10
CA GLY A 114 -17.50 12.99 11.70
C GLY A 114 -16.64 14.13 11.13
N GLN A 115 -15.88 13.93 10.05
CA GLN A 115 -14.94 14.92 9.51
C GLN A 115 -15.19 15.25 8.03
N LEU A 116 -14.70 16.42 7.56
CA LEU A 116 -14.72 16.84 6.14
C LEU A 116 -13.37 16.67 5.45
N VAL A 117 -12.51 15.83 6.03
CA VAL A 117 -11.19 15.44 5.51
C VAL A 117 -11.12 13.92 5.41
N GLY A 118 -10.35 13.41 4.47
CA GLY A 118 -10.13 11.99 4.24
C GLY A 118 -8.75 11.70 3.67
N ASP A 119 -8.59 10.54 3.04
CA ASP A 119 -7.29 10.10 2.52
C ASP A 119 -6.76 11.01 1.40
N TYR A 120 -7.64 11.63 0.60
CA TYR A 120 -7.25 12.60 -0.43
C TYR A 120 -6.72 13.93 0.14
N ASP A 121 -6.91 14.20 1.44
CA ASP A 121 -6.35 15.39 2.10
C ASP A 121 -4.93 15.14 2.64
N LYS A 122 -4.40 13.91 2.53
CA LYS A 122 -3.02 13.56 2.94
C LYS A 122 -1.95 13.94 1.92
N GLY A 123 -2.33 14.22 0.67
CA GLY A 123 -1.38 14.67 -0.35
C GLY A 123 -1.03 16.15 -0.17
N GLU A 124 0.24 16.48 -0.28
CA GLU A 124 0.77 17.84 -0.10
C GLU A 124 0.81 18.61 -1.42
N THR A 125 0.87 17.91 -2.55
CA THR A 125 0.90 18.50 -3.90
C THR A 125 -0.28 18.07 -4.77
N VAL A 126 -0.54 18.85 -5.83
CA VAL A 126 -1.57 18.52 -6.82
C VAL A 126 -1.30 17.16 -7.47
N GLU A 127 -0.04 16.87 -7.79
CA GLU A 127 0.33 15.62 -8.45
C GLU A 127 0.21 14.42 -7.51
N GLU A 128 0.60 14.56 -6.25
CA GLU A 128 0.42 13.48 -5.26
C GLU A 128 -1.05 13.10 -5.09
N ILE A 129 -1.95 14.08 -5.04
CA ILE A 129 -3.40 13.80 -4.94
C ILE A 129 -3.91 13.19 -6.25
N ILE A 130 -3.41 13.63 -7.42
CA ILE A 130 -3.73 12.98 -8.70
C ILE A 130 -3.28 11.51 -8.68
N GLU A 131 -2.10 11.19 -8.16
CA GLU A 131 -1.67 9.80 -8.00
C GLU A 131 -2.58 9.02 -7.04
N ILE A 132 -2.97 9.60 -5.90
CA ILE A 132 -3.94 8.97 -4.98
C ILE A 132 -5.29 8.75 -5.68
N ILE A 133 -5.75 9.66 -6.54
CA ILE A 133 -6.95 9.47 -7.35
C ILE A 133 -6.75 8.26 -8.27
N LYS A 134 -5.65 8.20 -9.03
CA LYS A 134 -5.42 7.14 -10.02
C LYS A 134 -5.20 5.75 -9.42
N TYR A 135 -4.47 5.67 -8.31
CA TYR A 135 -3.89 4.42 -7.82
C TYR A 135 -4.28 4.08 -6.38
N GLY A 136 -5.06 4.94 -5.73
CA GLY A 136 -5.42 4.80 -4.32
C GLY A 136 -4.27 5.16 -3.37
N SER A 137 -4.58 5.17 -2.06
CA SER A 137 -3.60 5.44 -1.00
C SER A 137 -3.56 4.33 0.05
N LYS A 138 -4.19 3.21 -0.23
CA LYS A 138 -4.28 2.06 0.67
C LYS A 138 -4.06 0.79 -0.13
N ILE A 139 -3.44 -0.17 0.52
CA ILE A 139 -3.23 -1.48 -0.05
C ILE A 139 -4.52 -2.29 0.05
N ASN A 140 -5.04 -2.71 -1.09
CA ASN A 140 -6.04 -3.77 -1.15
C ASN A 140 -5.33 -5.12 -1.29
N THR A 141 -5.54 -6.02 -0.33
CA THR A 141 -4.99 -7.38 -0.33
C THR A 141 -5.33 -8.14 -1.62
N ASP A 142 -6.54 -7.99 -2.17
CA ASP A 142 -6.92 -8.66 -3.41
C ASP A 142 -6.19 -8.08 -4.62
N GLU A 143 -5.95 -6.76 -4.64
CA GLU A 143 -5.18 -6.11 -5.71
C GLU A 143 -3.71 -6.53 -5.68
N VAL A 144 -3.11 -6.60 -4.49
CA VAL A 144 -1.75 -7.12 -4.31
C VAL A 144 -1.69 -8.58 -4.76
N ARG A 145 -2.63 -9.43 -4.34
CA ARG A 145 -2.71 -10.83 -4.78
C ARG A 145 -2.78 -10.93 -6.30
N ASN A 146 -3.71 -10.21 -6.91
CA ASN A 146 -3.92 -10.23 -8.37
C ASN A 146 -2.67 -9.72 -9.12
N HIS A 147 -1.97 -8.74 -8.58
CA HIS A 147 -0.72 -8.26 -9.15
C HIS A 147 0.34 -9.37 -9.17
N TYR A 148 0.59 -10.00 -8.03
CA TYR A 148 1.61 -11.06 -7.93
C TYR A 148 1.21 -12.29 -8.75
N ASP A 149 -0.08 -12.62 -8.83
CA ASP A 149 -0.57 -13.64 -9.77
C ASP A 149 -0.25 -13.26 -11.23
N SER A 150 -0.43 -11.99 -11.60
CA SER A 150 -0.14 -11.52 -12.97
C SER A 150 1.35 -11.55 -13.29
N LEU A 151 2.23 -11.31 -12.31
CA LEU A 151 3.67 -11.46 -12.51
C LEU A 151 4.05 -12.90 -12.90
N ILE A 152 3.39 -13.91 -12.32
CA ILE A 152 3.61 -15.31 -12.69
C ILE A 152 3.09 -15.60 -14.11
N ASP A 153 1.94 -15.03 -14.50
CA ASP A 153 1.43 -15.14 -15.87
C ASP A 153 2.34 -14.48 -16.90
N GLU A 154 3.03 -13.41 -16.50
CA GLU A 154 4.06 -12.72 -17.27
C GLU A 154 5.43 -13.44 -17.23
N ASN A 155 5.48 -14.63 -16.64
CA ASN A 155 6.66 -15.48 -16.50
C ASN A 155 7.81 -14.84 -15.69
N ASN A 156 7.47 -13.99 -14.71
CA ASN A 156 8.43 -13.47 -13.75
C ASN A 156 8.79 -14.58 -12.74
N ASP A 157 10.07 -14.96 -12.68
CA ASP A 157 10.54 -15.95 -11.72
C ASP A 157 12.00 -15.69 -11.27
N PRO A 158 12.18 -14.92 -10.19
CA PRO A 158 13.50 -14.49 -9.74
C PRO A 158 14.46 -15.61 -9.32
N VAL A 159 13.96 -16.85 -9.15
CA VAL A 159 14.80 -18.02 -8.90
C VAL A 159 15.73 -18.29 -10.08
N TYR A 160 15.21 -18.20 -11.31
CA TYR A 160 15.91 -18.57 -12.54
C TYR A 160 16.44 -17.37 -13.31
N ASP A 161 16.36 -16.17 -12.71
CA ASP A 161 16.93 -14.96 -13.29
C ASP A 161 18.43 -15.14 -13.60
N PRO A 162 18.93 -14.49 -14.67
CA PRO A 162 20.34 -14.53 -15.01
C PRO A 162 21.18 -13.88 -13.91
N GLN A 163 22.45 -14.28 -13.80
CA GLN A 163 23.33 -13.86 -12.71
C GLN A 163 23.34 -12.33 -12.45
N PRO A 164 23.41 -11.44 -13.46
CA PRO A 164 23.39 -10.00 -13.21
C PRO A 164 22.12 -9.51 -12.51
N ALA A 165 20.96 -10.10 -12.81
CA ALA A 165 19.70 -9.76 -12.14
C ALA A 165 19.67 -10.29 -10.70
N ARG A 166 20.22 -11.48 -10.46
CA ARG A 166 20.38 -12.02 -9.10
C ARG A 166 21.34 -11.19 -8.26
N ASP A 167 22.47 -10.77 -8.83
CA ASP A 167 23.44 -9.88 -8.18
C ASP A 167 22.81 -8.51 -7.84
N TYR A 168 21.94 -8.02 -8.73
CA TYR A 168 21.16 -6.81 -8.46
C TYR A 168 20.16 -7.01 -7.31
N MET A 169 19.45 -8.14 -7.26
CA MET A 169 18.54 -8.46 -6.15
C MET A 169 19.26 -8.66 -4.82
N ASP A 170 20.48 -9.19 -4.84
CA ASP A 170 21.31 -9.38 -3.63
C ASP A 170 21.71 -8.04 -2.97
N LYS A 171 21.48 -6.90 -3.62
CA LYS A 171 21.61 -5.57 -3.02
C LYS A 171 20.56 -5.28 -1.94
N TRP A 172 19.47 -6.03 -1.87
CA TRP A 172 18.50 -5.99 -0.76
C TRP A 172 18.78 -7.06 0.29
N ASP A 173 19.16 -8.27 -0.11
CA ASP A 173 19.15 -9.46 0.75
C ASP A 173 20.14 -10.54 0.29
N GLY A 174 21.35 -10.11 -0.05
CA GLY A 174 22.47 -10.98 -0.42
C GLY A 174 22.98 -11.87 0.72
N TRP A 175 24.18 -12.43 0.54
CA TRP A 175 24.71 -13.44 1.48
C TRP A 175 24.85 -12.94 2.92
N GLU A 176 25.17 -11.66 3.15
CA GLU A 176 25.20 -11.10 4.51
C GLU A 176 23.84 -11.21 5.23
N PHE A 177 22.73 -11.06 4.52
CA PHE A 177 21.39 -11.28 5.08
C PHE A 177 21.14 -12.76 5.40
N ILE A 178 21.58 -13.67 4.53
CA ILE A 178 21.45 -15.12 4.75
C ILE A 178 22.31 -15.59 5.92
N ASP A 179 23.49 -15.01 6.11
CA ASP A 179 24.40 -15.36 7.20
C ASP A 179 23.83 -14.95 8.57
N GLU A 180 23.11 -13.83 8.63
CA GLU A 180 22.41 -13.40 9.86
C GLU A 180 21.36 -14.39 10.33
N LEU A 181 20.80 -15.23 9.45
CA LEU A 181 19.82 -16.25 9.81
C LEU A 181 20.42 -17.32 10.75
N GLN A 182 21.75 -17.49 10.74
CA GLN A 182 22.49 -18.47 11.55
C GLN A 182 21.88 -19.88 11.48
N LEU A 183 21.54 -20.33 10.28
CA LEU A 183 20.83 -21.59 10.05
C LEU A 183 21.65 -22.81 10.48
N THR A 184 20.96 -23.84 10.97
CA THR A 184 21.51 -25.17 11.27
C THR A 184 20.48 -26.24 10.91
N SER A 185 20.92 -27.49 10.70
CA SER A 185 20.04 -28.64 10.37
C SER A 185 18.97 -28.96 11.42
N GLU A 186 19.00 -28.30 12.58
CA GLU A 186 18.07 -28.50 13.69
C GLU A 186 16.97 -27.44 13.77
N LYS A 187 17.09 -26.35 13.02
CA LYS A 187 16.20 -25.18 13.12
C LYS A 187 14.96 -25.30 12.23
N ASP A 188 13.79 -25.04 12.82
CA ASP A 188 12.53 -24.80 12.12
C ASP A 188 12.46 -23.33 11.68
N VAL A 189 12.21 -23.08 10.40
CA VAL A 189 12.31 -21.75 9.78
C VAL A 189 10.98 -21.33 9.15
N LEU A 190 10.64 -20.04 9.28
CA LEU A 190 9.54 -19.39 8.56
C LEU A 190 10.07 -18.27 7.66
N GLU A 191 9.70 -18.30 6.38
CA GLU A 191 9.83 -17.16 5.47
C GLU A 191 8.47 -16.48 5.27
N ILE A 192 8.38 -15.19 5.58
CA ILE A 192 7.18 -14.37 5.36
C ILE A 192 7.31 -13.66 4.01
N GLY A 193 6.40 -13.96 3.09
CA GLY A 193 6.45 -13.50 1.70
C GLY A 193 7.49 -14.27 0.90
N ILE A 194 7.34 -15.61 0.85
CA ILE A 194 8.33 -16.50 0.22
C ILE A 194 8.49 -16.25 -1.29
N GLY A 195 7.52 -15.59 -1.94
CA GLY A 195 7.55 -15.35 -3.37
C GLY A 195 7.69 -16.65 -4.15
N THR A 196 8.45 -16.65 -5.25
CA THR A 196 8.76 -17.87 -6.00
C THR A 196 9.86 -18.74 -5.37
N GLY A 197 10.35 -18.38 -4.17
CA GLY A 197 11.36 -19.13 -3.43
C GLY A 197 12.81 -18.70 -3.67
N ARG A 198 13.06 -17.46 -4.15
CA ARG A 198 14.42 -16.96 -4.45
C ARG A 198 15.39 -17.09 -3.27
N LEU A 199 14.96 -16.71 -2.06
CA LEU A 199 15.77 -16.86 -0.86
C LEU A 199 15.65 -18.28 -0.30
N ALA A 200 14.46 -18.87 -0.32
CA ALA A 200 14.19 -20.23 0.13
C ALA A 200 15.16 -21.28 -0.46
N ILE A 201 15.57 -21.17 -1.73
CA ILE A 201 16.55 -22.08 -2.34
C ILE A 201 17.93 -22.02 -1.66
N LYS A 202 18.32 -20.85 -1.14
CA LYS A 202 19.57 -20.66 -0.37
C LYS A 202 19.45 -21.21 1.06
N VAL A 203 18.22 -21.45 1.55
CA VAL A 203 17.88 -21.82 2.94
C VAL A 203 17.52 -23.31 3.09
N GLY A 204 16.85 -23.93 2.11
CA GLY A 204 16.23 -25.26 2.24
C GLY A 204 17.17 -26.36 2.75
N ASN A 205 18.43 -26.39 2.27
CA ASN A 205 19.44 -27.37 2.67
C ASN A 205 20.17 -27.05 3.99
N LYS A 206 19.89 -25.89 4.61
CA LYS A 206 20.58 -25.41 5.81
C LYS A 206 19.71 -25.46 7.07
N CYS A 207 18.48 -25.95 6.96
CA CYS A 207 17.52 -25.99 8.05
C CYS A 207 16.87 -27.38 8.21
N LYS A 208 16.25 -27.61 9.37
CA LYS A 208 15.45 -28.81 9.60
C LYS A 208 14.22 -28.82 8.72
N HIS A 209 13.48 -27.71 8.75
CA HIS A 209 12.23 -27.55 8.01
C HIS A 209 12.00 -26.09 7.66
N LEU A 210 11.69 -25.81 6.40
CA LEU A 210 11.34 -24.48 5.91
C LEU A 210 9.83 -24.39 5.68
N THR A 211 9.18 -23.46 6.37
CA THR A 211 7.80 -23.07 6.10
C THR A 211 7.81 -21.74 5.36
N GLY A 212 7.12 -21.65 4.23
CA GLY A 212 6.94 -20.41 3.48
C GLY A 212 5.48 -20.03 3.42
N ILE A 213 5.19 -18.74 3.58
CA ILE A 213 3.85 -18.19 3.43
C ILE A 213 3.86 -17.05 2.41
N ASP A 214 2.90 -17.05 1.50
CA ASP A 214 2.66 -15.97 0.54
C ASP A 214 1.16 -15.82 0.26
N LEU A 215 0.75 -14.63 -0.15
CA LEU A 215 -0.65 -14.29 -0.41
C LEU A 215 -1.15 -14.80 -1.78
N SER A 216 -0.24 -14.93 -2.75
CA SER A 216 -0.56 -15.23 -4.14
C SER A 216 -0.60 -16.74 -4.40
N PRO A 217 -1.74 -17.32 -4.83
CA PRO A 217 -1.84 -18.75 -5.12
C PRO A 217 -0.91 -19.15 -6.27
N LYS A 218 -0.81 -18.35 -7.34
CA LYS A 218 0.10 -18.68 -8.46
C LYS A 218 1.56 -18.61 -8.05
N THR A 219 1.90 -17.68 -7.15
CA THR A 219 3.25 -17.56 -6.61
C THR A 219 3.60 -18.78 -5.76
N ILE A 220 2.68 -19.26 -4.93
CA ILE A 220 2.85 -20.51 -4.16
C ILE A 220 2.96 -21.74 -5.07
N ASP A 221 2.16 -21.83 -6.13
CA ASP A 221 2.27 -22.91 -7.11
C ASP A 221 3.66 -22.91 -7.77
N ARG A 222 4.17 -21.72 -8.13
CA ARG A 222 5.52 -21.59 -8.68
C ARG A 222 6.60 -21.95 -7.66
N ALA A 223 6.49 -21.46 -6.43
CA ALA A 223 7.41 -21.81 -5.35
C ALA A 223 7.44 -23.32 -5.10
N THR A 224 6.29 -23.99 -5.19
CA THR A 224 6.19 -25.45 -5.05
C THR A 224 7.01 -26.17 -6.11
N GLN A 225 6.98 -25.69 -7.36
CA GLN A 225 7.79 -26.24 -8.45
C GLN A 225 9.28 -25.98 -8.21
N ASN A 226 9.64 -24.75 -7.87
CA ASN A 226 11.03 -24.31 -7.70
C ASN A 226 11.71 -25.00 -6.50
N LEU A 227 10.94 -25.31 -5.46
CA LEU A 227 11.41 -25.92 -4.23
C LEU A 227 11.23 -27.45 -4.20
N ALA A 228 10.78 -28.07 -5.30
CA ALA A 228 10.50 -29.51 -5.37
C ALA A 228 11.71 -30.41 -5.06
N VAL A 229 12.94 -29.89 -5.13
CA VAL A 229 14.16 -30.61 -4.74
C VAL A 229 14.27 -30.81 -3.22
N PHE A 230 13.57 -29.99 -2.43
CA PHE A 230 13.61 -30.04 -0.97
C PHE A 230 12.43 -30.85 -0.43
N THR A 231 12.71 -31.88 0.36
CA THR A 231 11.68 -32.72 0.99
C THR A 231 11.21 -32.18 2.35
N ASN A 232 11.80 -31.09 2.82
CA ASN A 232 11.58 -30.49 4.14
C ASN A 232 10.90 -29.11 4.06
N THR A 233 10.02 -28.93 3.07
CA THR A 233 9.31 -27.65 2.85
C THR A 233 7.82 -27.76 3.11
N THR A 234 7.20 -26.67 3.56
CA THR A 234 5.76 -26.50 3.62
C THR A 234 5.40 -25.11 3.11
N LEU A 235 4.54 -25.04 2.11
CA LEU A 235 4.12 -23.79 1.50
C LEU A 235 2.65 -23.51 1.81
N ILE A 236 2.37 -22.28 2.22
CA ILE A 236 1.06 -21.82 2.69
C ILE A 236 0.64 -20.65 1.82
N CYS A 237 -0.50 -20.79 1.14
CA CYS A 237 -1.16 -19.70 0.44
C CYS A 237 -2.16 -19.02 1.40
N ASP A 238 -1.71 -17.99 2.13
CA ASP A 238 -2.57 -17.24 3.05
C ASP A 238 -1.97 -15.85 3.35
N ASP A 239 -2.81 -14.97 3.89
CA ASP A 239 -2.40 -13.66 4.41
C ASP A 239 -1.68 -13.86 5.75
N PHE A 240 -0.38 -13.55 5.80
CA PHE A 240 0.41 -13.67 7.03
C PHE A 240 -0.22 -12.95 8.22
N MET A 241 -0.92 -11.82 8.03
CA MET A 241 -1.54 -11.11 9.14
C MET A 241 -2.74 -11.89 9.73
N LYS A 242 -3.41 -12.73 8.95
CA LYS A 242 -4.61 -13.49 9.33
C LYS A 242 -4.33 -14.95 9.67
N HIS A 243 -3.31 -15.55 9.06
CA HIS A 243 -3.00 -16.97 9.22
C HIS A 243 -2.62 -17.33 10.66
N SER A 244 -3.17 -18.42 11.20
CA SER A 244 -2.80 -18.93 12.52
C SER A 244 -1.83 -20.10 12.36
N PHE A 245 -0.71 -20.07 13.10
CA PHE A 245 0.28 -21.13 13.09
C PHE A 245 0.16 -21.97 14.37
N ASP A 246 0.19 -23.29 14.22
CA ASP A 246 0.12 -24.25 15.34
C ASP A 246 1.51 -24.61 15.90
N LYS A 247 2.56 -23.89 15.49
CA LYS A 247 3.95 -24.13 15.89
C LYS A 247 4.73 -22.84 16.02
N HIS A 248 5.86 -22.93 16.72
CA HIS A 248 6.85 -21.87 16.85
C HIS A 248 8.10 -22.17 16.02
N PHE A 249 8.87 -21.14 15.71
CA PHE A 249 10.03 -21.20 14.82
C PHE A 249 11.31 -20.79 15.54
N ASP A 250 12.43 -21.42 15.16
CA ASP A 250 13.76 -21.01 15.62
C ASP A 250 14.25 -19.77 14.86
N VAL A 251 13.86 -19.64 13.59
CA VAL A 251 14.18 -18.48 12.75
C VAL A 251 12.95 -18.05 11.97
N ILE A 252 12.65 -16.77 12.00
CA ILE A 252 11.68 -16.14 11.11
C ILE A 252 12.42 -15.09 10.30
N TYR A 253 12.20 -15.05 8.99
CA TYR A 253 12.77 -13.99 8.16
C TYR A 253 11.81 -13.47 7.11
N SER A 254 12.08 -12.26 6.64
CA SER A 254 11.33 -11.64 5.56
C SER A 254 12.20 -10.64 4.83
N SER A 255 11.98 -10.52 3.52
CA SER A 255 12.56 -9.50 2.67
C SER A 255 11.50 -8.98 1.71
N LEU A 256 11.54 -7.67 1.41
CA LEU A 256 10.69 -7.01 0.43
C LEU A 256 9.18 -7.28 0.57
N THR A 257 8.71 -7.62 1.78
CA THR A 257 7.31 -7.98 2.04
C THR A 257 6.63 -7.02 3.01
N PHE A 258 7.36 -6.50 4.00
CA PHE A 258 6.79 -5.62 5.05
C PHE A 258 6.25 -4.29 4.51
N MET A 259 6.71 -3.87 3.33
CA MET A 259 6.15 -2.73 2.61
C MET A 259 4.69 -2.95 2.17
N HIS A 260 4.19 -4.20 2.14
CA HIS A 260 2.79 -4.51 1.89
C HIS A 260 1.92 -4.55 3.16
N ILE A 261 2.51 -4.34 4.33
CA ILE A 261 1.83 -4.40 5.63
C ILE A 261 1.69 -3.00 6.22
N GLU A 262 0.45 -2.57 6.46
CA GLU A 262 0.14 -1.29 7.10
C GLU A 262 0.54 -1.30 8.57
N ASP A 263 0.00 -2.25 9.34
CA ASP A 263 0.26 -2.38 10.78
C ASP A 263 1.51 -3.23 11.05
N LYS A 264 2.66 -2.61 10.83
CA LYS A 264 3.99 -3.22 11.10
C LYS A 264 4.18 -3.55 12.58
N THR A 265 3.54 -2.82 13.49
CA THR A 265 3.59 -3.11 14.93
C THR A 265 2.91 -4.46 15.22
N ALA A 266 1.71 -4.68 14.69
CA ALA A 266 1.01 -5.95 14.83
C ALA A 266 1.78 -7.10 14.16
N ALA A 267 2.37 -6.86 12.99
CA ALA A 267 3.17 -7.87 12.28
C ALA A 267 4.38 -8.32 13.12
N ILE A 268 5.15 -7.39 13.67
CA ILE A 268 6.34 -7.71 14.47
C ILE A 268 5.95 -8.34 15.81
N LYS A 269 4.84 -7.94 16.43
CA LYS A 269 4.29 -8.63 17.61
C LYS A 269 3.89 -10.07 17.29
N LYS A 270 3.28 -10.31 16.14
CA LYS A 270 2.96 -11.66 15.68
C LYS A 270 4.23 -12.48 15.47
N VAL A 271 5.24 -11.92 14.80
CA VAL A 271 6.57 -12.56 14.68
C VAL A 271 7.12 -12.93 16.05
N ALA A 272 7.14 -12.01 17.01
CA ALA A 272 7.64 -12.27 18.35
C ALA A 272 6.88 -13.43 19.04
N SER A 273 5.55 -13.48 18.89
CA SER A 273 4.73 -14.57 19.44
C SER A 273 4.97 -15.94 18.80
N LEU A 274 5.48 -15.96 17.56
CA LEU A 274 5.77 -17.19 16.81
C LEU A 274 7.21 -17.67 17.00
N LEU A 275 8.08 -16.88 17.61
CA LEU A 275 9.46 -17.28 17.89
C LEU A 275 9.52 -18.16 19.14
N LYS A 276 10.31 -19.23 19.05
CA LYS A 276 10.75 -20.00 20.22
C LYS A 276 11.62 -19.11 21.14
N PRO A 277 11.82 -19.50 22.42
CA PRO A 277 12.88 -18.94 23.24
C PRO A 277 14.24 -18.98 22.55
N ASN A 278 14.98 -17.88 22.59
CA ASN A 278 16.22 -17.63 21.83
C ASN A 278 16.06 -17.69 20.30
N GLY A 279 14.82 -17.69 19.81
CA GLY A 279 14.51 -17.64 18.38
C GLY A 279 14.93 -16.31 17.76
N ARG A 280 15.22 -16.33 16.47
CA ARG A 280 15.79 -15.21 15.72
C ARG A 280 14.83 -14.67 14.67
N PHE A 281 14.70 -13.35 14.62
CA PHE A 281 14.04 -12.63 13.54
C PHE A 281 15.05 -11.85 12.70
N VAL A 282 15.04 -12.04 11.39
CA VAL A 282 15.87 -11.25 10.45
C VAL A 282 14.99 -10.61 9.39
N LEU A 283 15.09 -9.29 9.26
CA LEU A 283 14.22 -8.49 8.39
C LEU A 283 15.05 -7.61 7.47
N SER A 284 14.80 -7.70 6.17
CA SER A 284 15.28 -6.74 5.17
C SER A 284 14.15 -5.78 4.80
N VAL A 285 14.35 -4.48 4.99
CA VAL A 285 13.40 -3.43 4.60
C VAL A 285 14.02 -2.48 3.58
N SER A 286 13.23 -2.06 2.59
CA SER A 286 13.73 -1.20 1.52
C SER A 286 14.11 0.20 2.01
N LYS A 287 15.19 0.76 1.45
CA LYS A 287 15.53 2.19 1.61
C LYS A 287 14.55 3.12 0.85
N SER A 288 13.82 2.58 -0.12
CA SER A 288 12.88 3.36 -0.94
C SER A 288 11.78 3.96 -0.07
N GLN A 289 11.55 5.26 -0.22
CA GLN A 289 10.43 5.98 0.41
C GLN A 289 9.26 6.20 -0.57
N ASN A 290 9.30 5.55 -1.74
CA ASN A 290 8.21 5.63 -2.71
C ASN A 290 6.98 4.93 -2.18
N LYS A 291 5.82 5.61 -2.24
CA LYS A 291 4.52 5.05 -1.86
C LYS A 291 3.95 4.07 -2.90
N TYR A 292 4.68 3.84 -4.00
CA TYR A 292 4.31 2.91 -5.04
C TYR A 292 5.51 2.13 -5.56
N ILE A 293 5.28 0.88 -5.97
CA ILE A 293 6.20 0.13 -6.83
C ILE A 293 5.72 0.28 -8.27
N ASP A 294 6.59 0.74 -9.16
CA ASP A 294 6.28 1.02 -10.56
C ASP A 294 6.74 -0.13 -11.46
N TYR A 295 5.79 -0.82 -12.09
CA TYR A 295 6.02 -1.89 -13.06
C TYR A 295 5.76 -1.39 -14.50
N SER A 296 5.99 -0.10 -14.76
CA SER A 296 5.77 0.63 -16.02
C SER A 296 4.30 0.76 -16.45
N VAL A 297 3.57 -0.36 -16.54
CA VAL A 297 2.16 -0.41 -16.96
C VAL A 297 1.20 -0.38 -15.79
N ARG A 298 1.68 -0.67 -14.57
CA ARG A 298 0.90 -0.69 -13.33
C ARG A 298 1.73 -0.21 -12.15
N LYS A 299 1.07 0.40 -11.17
CA LYS A 299 1.67 0.79 -9.88
C LYS A 299 0.93 0.07 -8.76
N ILE A 300 1.66 -0.46 -7.79
CA ILE A 300 1.06 -0.97 -6.54
C ILE A 300 1.37 0.00 -5.42
N CYS A 301 0.36 0.37 -4.64
CA CYS A 301 0.56 1.13 -3.40
C CYS A 301 1.34 0.29 -2.37
N VAL A 302 2.27 0.92 -1.67
CA VAL A 302 3.04 0.31 -0.57
C VAL A 302 3.09 1.26 0.61
N TYR A 303 3.36 0.71 1.80
CA TYR A 303 3.67 1.44 3.02
C TYR A 303 5.17 1.44 3.23
N PRO A 304 5.89 2.50 2.83
CA PRO A 304 7.34 2.55 2.95
C PRO A 304 7.81 2.26 4.36
N ASP A 305 8.93 1.57 4.48
CA ASP A 305 9.53 1.24 5.76
C ASP A 305 10.35 2.44 6.28
N ASN A 306 10.19 2.75 7.57
CA ASN A 306 11.07 3.67 8.28
C ASN A 306 11.97 2.87 9.24
N PRO A 307 13.30 2.90 9.06
CA PRO A 307 14.20 2.03 9.82
C PRO A 307 14.22 2.33 11.33
N ASP A 308 13.92 3.56 11.74
CA ASP A 308 13.87 3.93 13.16
C ASP A 308 12.55 3.49 13.80
N GLU A 309 11.45 3.54 13.06
CA GLU A 309 10.18 2.96 13.49
C GLU A 309 10.27 1.44 13.62
N ILE A 310 10.90 0.75 12.66
CA ILE A 310 11.15 -0.70 12.72
C ILE A 310 11.93 -1.07 14.00
N CYS A 311 12.98 -0.33 14.35
CA CYS A 311 13.69 -0.50 15.63
C CYS A 311 12.73 -0.39 16.83
N GLY A 312 11.84 0.61 16.82
CA GLY A 312 10.84 0.82 17.86
C GLY A 312 9.86 -0.34 17.97
N TYR A 313 9.36 -0.83 16.82
CA TYR A 313 8.42 -1.95 16.77
C TYR A 313 9.04 -3.24 17.32
N ILE A 314 10.28 -3.58 16.91
CA ILE A 314 11.03 -4.75 17.41
C ILE A 314 11.12 -4.71 18.94
N LYS A 315 11.56 -3.57 19.51
CA LYS A 315 11.67 -3.41 20.97
C LYS A 315 10.31 -3.49 21.66
N SER A 316 9.28 -2.87 21.08
CA SER A 316 7.92 -2.86 21.63
C SER A 316 7.25 -4.25 21.62
N ALA A 317 7.72 -5.15 20.75
CA ALA A 317 7.30 -6.54 20.69
C ALA A 317 8.06 -7.44 21.69
N GLY A 318 8.99 -6.88 22.48
CA GLY A 318 9.77 -7.63 23.47
C GLY A 318 11.00 -8.34 22.90
N LEU A 319 11.36 -8.08 21.65
CA LEU A 319 12.57 -8.64 21.04
C LEU A 319 13.80 -7.77 21.34
N LEU A 320 14.94 -8.42 21.56
CA LEU A 320 16.23 -7.75 21.68
C LEU A 320 16.81 -7.51 20.29
N LEU A 321 16.97 -6.25 19.90
CA LEU A 321 17.68 -5.88 18.67
C LEU A 321 19.19 -6.17 18.86
N GLU A 322 19.69 -7.19 18.17
CA GLU A 322 21.08 -7.65 18.24
C GLU A 322 21.96 -6.87 17.25
N ARG A 323 21.50 -6.71 16.00
CA ARG A 323 22.26 -6.07 14.94
C ARG A 323 21.34 -5.24 14.02
N ARG A 324 21.87 -4.11 13.54
CA ARG A 324 21.33 -3.33 12.43
C ARG A 324 22.50 -2.93 11.52
N PHE A 325 22.37 -3.15 10.23
CA PHE A 325 23.32 -2.69 9.22
C PHE A 325 22.62 -2.40 7.91
N GLU A 326 23.36 -1.90 6.92
CA GLU A 326 22.84 -1.50 5.63
C GLU A 326 23.46 -2.31 4.51
N THR A 327 22.64 -2.70 3.55
CA THR A 327 23.09 -3.08 2.20
C THR A 327 22.96 -1.87 1.28
N GLU A 328 23.22 -2.04 -0.02
CA GLU A 328 23.04 -0.94 -0.98
C GLU A 328 21.59 -0.44 -1.00
N PHE A 329 20.59 -1.33 -0.96
CA PHE A 329 19.17 -0.97 -1.10
C PHE A 329 18.28 -1.24 0.11
N ALA A 330 18.82 -1.79 1.20
CA ALA A 330 18.03 -2.15 2.38
C ALA A 330 18.71 -1.81 3.69
N PHE A 331 17.89 -1.74 4.74
CA PHE A 331 18.33 -1.88 6.13
C PHE A 331 18.03 -3.30 6.59
N ILE A 332 19.02 -3.95 7.19
CA ILE A 332 18.88 -5.30 7.77
C ILE A 332 18.78 -5.18 9.28
N PHE A 333 17.80 -5.87 9.86
CA PHE A 333 17.57 -5.96 11.29
C PHE A 333 17.63 -7.40 11.74
N THR A 334 18.34 -7.62 12.83
CA THR A 334 18.47 -8.92 13.47
C THR A 334 18.06 -8.78 14.92
N ALA A 335 17.07 -9.56 15.34
CA ALA A 335 16.53 -9.53 16.69
C ALA A 335 16.33 -10.93 17.28
N ILE A 336 16.39 -11.03 18.60
CA ILE A 336 16.28 -12.30 19.34
C ILE A 336 15.13 -12.23 20.33
N ASN A 337 14.37 -13.31 20.41
CA ASN A 337 13.41 -13.52 21.49
C ASN A 337 14.16 -14.00 22.74
N ALA A 338 14.50 -13.08 23.65
CA ALA A 338 15.30 -13.39 24.84
C ALA A 338 14.51 -14.06 25.99
N LEU A 339 13.23 -14.37 25.78
CA LEU A 339 12.31 -14.95 26.77
C LEU A 339 12.25 -16.47 26.69
#